data_AF-D3BJG7-F1
#
_entry.id   AF-D3BJG7-F1
#
_cell.length_a   1.000
_cell.length_b   1.000
_cell.length_c   1.000
_cell.angle_alpha   90.00
_cell.angle_beta   90.00
_cell.angle_gamma   90.00
#
_symmetry.space_group_name_H-M   'P 1'
#
loop_
_entity.id
_entity.type
_entity.pdbx_description
1 polymer ?
#
loop_
_entity_poly.entity_id
_entity_poly.type
_entity_poly.pdbx_seq_one_letter_code
_entity_poly.pdbx_strand_id
1 'polypeptide(L)'
;MRNQDHEYTKIENVRLLDTPDDDYAPPDRVMPKISFSVRINGFLMGGAAILFFMPFIPLMIKNSQASAVSVSLVLTFFSGAFSSLLFGSVIGLVALFPSSYTGGVMSGCGIAGIIASILRIITKVAMPSTKDNEKTSFLYFFLGGGVLLLCFVAYQILLRLAFTRHCMRNYNNTKNGSINGVESKREVSIKVLLRKVWREAFVVFIVFFTTLSLFPGVTGLVQTINSSLGNDWFQIIFVLSFMIGDYIGRTAPKWIILFTPNNLWIPAVLRLVFFPLFAFCVKPLLFRNIYLYFFIMFVFALTNGYCGTLAMMFGPTKADDHEKEVTGIVMSFFLNFGNFGIPF
;
A
#
# COMPACT_ATOMS: atom_id res chain seq x y z
N MET A 1 -67.64 -8.65 18.61
CA MET A 1 -67.77 -8.48 17.15
C MET A 1 -67.95 -7.00 16.87
N ARG A 2 -67.02 -6.44 16.09
CA ARG A 2 -67.14 -5.22 15.28
C ARG A 2 -67.33 -3.92 16.07
N ASN A 3 -66.23 -3.19 16.31
CA ASN A 3 -66.11 -1.70 16.39
C ASN A 3 -65.02 -1.19 17.36
N GLN A 4 -63.80 -1.73 17.33
CA GLN A 4 -62.63 -1.04 17.93
C GLN A 4 -61.39 -0.97 17.00
N ASP A 5 -61.49 -1.45 15.76
CA ASP A 5 -60.38 -1.45 14.79
C ASP A 5 -60.29 -0.17 13.92
N HIS A 6 -61.04 0.89 14.26
CA HIS A 6 -61.11 2.12 13.43
C HIS A 6 -60.43 3.36 14.02
N GLU A 7 -59.79 3.26 15.19
CA GLU A 7 -59.18 4.41 15.88
C GLU A 7 -57.64 4.43 15.83
N TYR A 8 -56.99 3.38 15.32
CA TYR A 8 -55.54 3.35 15.13
C TYR A 8 -55.06 3.81 13.75
N THR A 9 -55.97 3.97 12.77
CA THR A 9 -55.64 4.34 11.38
C THR A 9 -55.52 5.86 11.14
N LYS A 10 -55.58 6.69 12.20
CA LYS A 10 -55.64 8.17 12.05
C LYS A 10 -54.46 8.95 12.62
N ILE A 11 -53.41 8.26 13.12
CA ILE A 11 -52.22 8.92 13.70
C ILE A 11 -50.99 8.82 12.76
N GLU A 12 -51.09 8.09 11.65
CA GLU A 12 -49.93 7.84 10.75
C GLU A 12 -49.83 8.79 9.54
N ASN A 13 -50.73 9.78 9.41
CA ASN A 13 -50.82 10.65 8.22
C ASN A 13 -50.48 12.13 8.44
N VAL A 14 -49.78 12.50 9.52
CA VAL A 14 -49.34 13.89 9.73
C VAL A 14 -47.90 13.94 10.24
N ARG A 15 -46.96 13.57 9.38
CA ARG A 15 -45.57 14.05 9.44
C ARG A 15 -44.88 13.95 8.06
N LEU A 16 -45.61 14.35 7.02
CA LEU A 16 -45.01 14.88 5.81
C LEU A 16 -44.81 16.38 6.07
N LEU A 17 -43.62 16.75 6.56
CA LEU A 17 -43.15 18.12 6.48
C LEU A 17 -41.96 18.11 5.53
N ASP A 18 -42.22 18.71 4.37
CA ASP A 18 -41.28 19.15 3.36
C ASP A 18 -39.95 19.61 3.96
N THR A 19 -38.88 18.88 3.64
CA THR A 19 -37.56 19.48 3.50
C THR A 19 -37.31 19.69 2.01
N PRO A 20 -36.87 20.88 1.56
CA PRO A 20 -36.77 21.20 0.15
C PRO A 20 -35.79 20.25 -0.55
N ASP A 21 -36.09 19.97 -1.82
CA ASP A 21 -35.22 19.29 -2.77
C ASP A 21 -33.83 19.96 -2.81
N ASP A 22 -32.90 19.47 -2.00
CA ASP A 22 -31.48 19.63 -2.26
C ASP A 22 -31.15 18.73 -3.45
N ASP A 23 -30.78 19.38 -4.55
CA ASP A 23 -30.25 18.85 -5.80
C ASP A 23 -29.04 17.91 -5.52
N TYR A 24 -29.34 16.70 -5.08
CA TYR A 24 -28.36 15.65 -4.82
C TYR A 24 -27.99 15.02 -6.15
N ALA A 25 -26.94 15.56 -6.79
CA ALA A 25 -26.15 14.80 -7.75
C ALA A 25 -25.90 13.39 -7.17
N PRO A 26 -26.19 12.31 -7.91
CA PRO A 26 -26.10 10.96 -7.37
C PRO A 26 -24.67 10.73 -6.88
N PRO A 27 -24.45 10.35 -5.61
CA PRO A 27 -23.11 10.16 -5.07
C PRO A 27 -22.40 9.11 -5.91
N ASP A 28 -21.11 9.32 -6.19
CA ASP A 28 -20.28 8.48 -7.06
C ASP A 28 -20.32 7.01 -6.61
N ARG A 29 -21.28 6.27 -7.17
CA ARG A 29 -21.60 4.88 -6.86
C ARG A 29 -20.65 4.01 -7.67
N VAL A 30 -19.60 3.50 -7.02
CA VAL A 30 -18.58 2.69 -7.69
C VAL A 30 -18.70 1.25 -7.25
N MET A 31 -18.97 0.38 -8.21
CA MET A 31 -18.72 -1.06 -8.07
C MET A 31 -17.53 -1.44 -8.94
N PRO A 32 -16.57 -2.22 -8.42
CA PRO A 32 -15.62 -2.90 -9.28
C PRO A 32 -16.42 -3.88 -10.17
N LYS A 33 -16.59 -3.51 -11.44
CA LYS A 33 -17.30 -4.30 -12.45
C LYS A 33 -16.49 -5.54 -12.88
N ILE A 34 -15.21 -5.58 -12.53
CA ILE A 34 -14.23 -6.58 -13.00
C ILE A 34 -13.83 -7.48 -11.82
N SER A 35 -13.87 -8.79 -12.04
CA SER A 35 -13.44 -9.81 -11.05
C SER A 35 -11.97 -9.62 -10.63
N PHE A 36 -11.68 -9.89 -9.34
CA PHE A 36 -10.32 -9.86 -8.78
C PHE A 36 -9.32 -10.65 -9.62
N SER A 37 -9.71 -11.83 -10.11
CA SER A 37 -8.85 -12.68 -10.94
C SER A 37 -8.40 -11.97 -12.22
N VAL A 38 -9.31 -11.26 -12.89
CA VAL A 38 -8.99 -10.55 -14.13
C VAL A 38 -8.09 -9.34 -13.84
N ARG A 39 -8.41 -8.56 -12.78
CA ARG A 39 -7.61 -7.40 -12.37
C ARG A 39 -6.18 -7.79 -12.02
N ILE A 40 -6.02 -8.71 -11.06
CA ILE A 40 -4.70 -9.10 -10.54
C ILE A 40 -3.86 -9.81 -11.60
N ASN A 41 -4.46 -10.74 -12.38
CA ASN A 41 -3.76 -11.41 -13.47
C ASN A 41 -3.33 -10.41 -14.56
N GLY A 42 -4.21 -9.50 -14.94
CA GLY A 42 -3.92 -8.48 -15.94
C GLY A 42 -2.75 -7.59 -15.54
N PHE A 43 -2.74 -7.08 -14.31
CA PHE A 43 -1.65 -6.24 -13.83
C PHE A 43 -0.33 -7.00 -13.64
N LEU A 44 -0.36 -8.26 -13.18
CA LEU A 44 0.84 -9.10 -13.08
C LEU A 44 1.45 -9.41 -14.45
N MET A 45 0.63 -9.84 -15.41
CA MET A 45 1.09 -10.15 -16.76
C MET A 45 1.55 -8.90 -17.51
N GLY A 46 0.80 -7.80 -17.39
CA GLY A 46 1.18 -6.50 -17.95
C GLY A 46 2.51 -5.98 -17.38
N GLY A 47 2.69 -6.06 -16.06
CA GLY A 47 3.95 -5.68 -15.40
C GLY A 47 5.13 -6.55 -15.83
N ALA A 48 4.93 -7.87 -15.93
CA ALA A 48 5.96 -8.81 -16.39
C ALA A 48 6.37 -8.55 -17.85
N ALA A 49 5.40 -8.27 -18.73
CA ALA A 49 5.68 -7.92 -20.11
C ALA A 49 6.53 -6.64 -20.19
N ILE A 50 6.17 -5.58 -19.46
CA ILE A 50 6.94 -4.33 -19.43
C ILE A 50 8.39 -4.58 -18.97
N LEU A 51 8.60 -5.33 -17.88
CA LEU A 51 9.95 -5.62 -17.39
C LEU A 51 10.76 -6.44 -18.39
N PHE A 52 10.14 -7.39 -19.09
CA PHE A 52 10.82 -8.18 -20.12
C PHE A 52 11.24 -7.34 -21.33
N PHE A 53 10.41 -6.37 -21.75
CA PHE A 53 10.71 -5.50 -22.89
C PHE A 53 11.70 -4.37 -22.55
N MET A 54 11.77 -3.92 -21.30
CA MET A 54 12.60 -2.79 -20.88
C MET A 54 14.08 -2.86 -21.30
N PRO A 55 14.82 -3.99 -21.16
CA PRO A 55 16.23 -4.05 -21.55
C PRO A 55 16.46 -4.03 -23.07
N PHE A 56 15.43 -4.24 -23.89
CA PHE A 56 15.55 -4.20 -25.35
C PHE A 56 15.41 -2.78 -25.93
N ILE A 57 14.90 -1.82 -25.17
CA ILE A 57 14.67 -0.44 -25.64
C ILE A 57 15.96 0.24 -26.15
N PRO A 58 17.10 0.19 -25.44
CA PRO A 58 18.34 0.80 -25.93
C PRO A 58 18.89 0.10 -27.19
N LEU A 59 18.58 -1.19 -27.39
CA LEU A 59 19.01 -1.95 -28.57
C LEU A 59 18.17 -1.64 -29.81
N MET A 60 16.89 -1.34 -29.62
CA MET A 60 15.95 -1.01 -30.72
C MET A 60 16.12 0.44 -31.17
N ILE A 61 16.36 1.37 -30.24
CA ILE A 61 16.46 2.81 -30.52
C ILE A 61 17.94 3.20 -30.56
N LYS A 62 18.66 2.76 -31.59
CA LYS A 62 20.09 3.09 -31.80
C LYS A 62 20.33 4.54 -32.21
N ASN A 63 19.31 5.21 -32.74
CA ASN A 63 19.46 6.47 -33.47
C ASN A 63 19.49 7.72 -32.56
N SER A 64 19.02 7.63 -31.30
CA SER A 64 19.12 8.72 -30.33
C SER A 64 18.94 8.22 -28.89
N GLN A 65 19.86 8.60 -27.99
CA GLN A 65 19.78 8.26 -26.56
C GLN A 65 18.56 8.92 -25.90
N ALA A 66 18.16 10.12 -26.35
CA ALA A 66 17.05 10.86 -25.77
C ALA A 66 15.70 10.16 -26.00
N SER A 67 15.49 9.56 -27.18
CA SER A 67 14.27 8.80 -27.47
C SER A 67 14.23 7.47 -26.72
N ALA A 68 15.37 6.79 -26.55
CA ALA A 68 15.45 5.58 -25.72
C ALA A 68 15.07 5.87 -24.25
N VAL A 69 15.64 6.93 -23.66
CA VAL A 69 15.31 7.36 -22.29
C VAL A 69 13.83 7.75 -22.17
N SER A 70 13.30 8.50 -23.14
CA SER A 70 11.89 8.91 -23.13
C SER A 70 10.94 7.71 -23.12
N VAL A 71 11.21 6.69 -23.96
CA VAL A 71 10.42 5.46 -23.99
C VAL A 71 10.56 4.68 -22.68
N SER A 72 11.77 4.57 -22.12
CA SER A 72 11.99 3.93 -20.82
C SER A 72 11.25 4.64 -19.67
N LEU A 73 11.16 5.97 -19.68
CA LEU A 73 10.40 6.73 -18.68
C LEU A 73 8.89 6.45 -18.79
N VAL A 74 8.35 6.42 -20.01
CA VAL A 74 6.93 6.09 -20.24
C VAL A 74 6.62 4.66 -19.77
N LEU A 75 7.47 3.68 -20.10
CA LEU A 75 7.29 2.29 -19.63
C LEU A 75 7.41 2.19 -18.11
N THR A 76 8.33 2.94 -17.49
CA THR A 76 8.48 2.97 -16.03
C THR A 76 7.23 3.56 -15.36
N PHE A 77 6.63 4.60 -15.95
CA PHE A 77 5.35 5.15 -15.49
C PHE A 77 4.23 4.10 -15.51
N PHE A 78 4.08 3.38 -16.63
CA PHE A 78 3.07 2.31 -16.73
C PHE A 78 3.34 1.15 -15.78
N SER A 79 4.61 0.78 -15.57
CA SER A 79 5.00 -0.23 -14.58
C SER A 79 4.57 0.19 -13.17
N GLY A 80 4.87 1.43 -12.76
CA GLY A 80 4.45 1.97 -11.47
C GLY A 80 2.92 2.05 -11.32
N ALA A 81 2.20 2.45 -12.38
CA ALA A 81 0.75 2.44 -12.40
C ALA A 81 0.18 1.02 -12.21
N PHE A 82 0.69 0.03 -12.93
CA PHE A 82 0.28 -1.36 -12.77
C PHE A 82 0.62 -1.92 -11.38
N SER A 83 1.79 -1.63 -10.84
CA SER A 83 2.15 -2.02 -9.46
C SER A 83 1.21 -1.41 -8.42
N SER A 84 0.82 -0.14 -8.59
CA SER A 84 -0.10 0.55 -7.68
C SER A 84 -1.52 -0.03 -7.75
N LEU A 85 -2.01 -0.27 -8.96
CA LEU A 85 -3.32 -0.90 -9.21
C LEU A 85 -3.36 -2.36 -8.72
N LEU A 86 -2.26 -3.09 -8.91
CA LEU A 86 -2.08 -4.44 -8.39
C LEU A 86 -2.13 -4.43 -6.86
N PHE A 87 -1.36 -3.57 -6.22
CA PHE A 87 -1.34 -3.45 -4.76
C PHE A 87 -2.73 -3.14 -4.21
N GLY A 88 -3.44 -2.16 -4.79
CA GLY A 88 -4.80 -1.85 -4.36
C GLY A 88 -5.81 -2.98 -4.59
N SER A 89 -5.65 -3.75 -5.68
CA SER A 89 -6.49 -4.92 -5.96
C SER A 89 -6.23 -6.07 -4.98
N VAL A 90 -4.96 -6.29 -4.60
CA VAL A 90 -4.58 -7.29 -3.59
C VAL A 90 -5.10 -6.89 -2.21
N ILE A 91 -4.95 -5.63 -1.80
CA ILE A 91 -5.51 -5.16 -0.52
C ILE A 91 -7.04 -5.23 -0.52
N GLY A 92 -7.70 -4.88 -1.62
CA GLY A 92 -9.15 -5.05 -1.75
C GLY A 92 -9.61 -6.51 -1.61
N LEU A 93 -8.87 -7.46 -2.18
CA LEU A 93 -9.16 -8.89 -2.02
C LEU A 93 -8.94 -9.35 -0.57
N VAL A 94 -7.81 -8.96 0.02
CA VAL A 94 -7.42 -9.42 1.35
C VAL A 94 -8.24 -8.76 2.45
N ALA A 95 -8.83 -7.59 2.20
CA ALA A 95 -9.82 -6.98 3.07
C ALA A 95 -11.08 -7.84 3.29
N LEU A 96 -11.34 -8.82 2.41
CA LEU A 96 -12.41 -9.81 2.59
C LEU A 96 -12.04 -10.91 3.59
N PHE A 97 -10.75 -11.07 3.90
CA PHE A 97 -10.24 -12.04 4.86
C PHE A 97 -10.12 -11.42 6.25
N PRO A 98 -9.91 -12.23 7.31
CA PRO A 98 -9.57 -11.71 8.63
C PRO A 98 -8.38 -10.74 8.56
N SER A 99 -8.40 -9.70 9.39
CA SER A 99 -7.41 -8.60 9.35
C SER A 99 -5.95 -9.07 9.48
N SER A 100 -5.70 -10.22 10.11
CA SER A 100 -4.38 -10.86 10.19
C SER A 100 -3.76 -11.15 8.80
N TYR A 101 -4.57 -11.41 7.78
CA TYR A 101 -4.10 -11.63 6.41
C TYR A 101 -3.63 -10.32 5.75
N THR A 102 -4.28 -9.19 6.05
CA THR A 102 -3.79 -7.86 5.62
C THR A 102 -2.42 -7.59 6.25
N GLY A 103 -2.25 -7.93 7.53
CA GLY A 103 -0.95 -7.91 8.20
C GLY A 103 0.07 -8.83 7.53
N GLY A 104 -0.36 -9.99 7.03
CA GLY A 104 0.46 -10.90 6.22
C GLY A 104 0.98 -10.27 4.92
N VAL A 105 0.11 -9.60 4.16
CA VAL A 105 0.50 -8.87 2.93
C VAL A 105 1.49 -7.76 3.26
N MET A 106 1.22 -6.97 4.30
CA MET A 106 2.13 -5.91 4.75
C MET A 106 3.50 -6.49 5.14
N SER A 107 3.53 -7.55 5.93
CA SER A 107 4.78 -8.25 6.29
C SER A 107 5.55 -8.72 5.05
N GLY A 108 4.86 -9.19 4.01
CA GLY A 108 5.45 -9.54 2.71
C GLY A 108 6.13 -8.37 2.02
N CYS A 109 5.56 -7.15 2.08
CA CYS A 109 6.21 -5.93 1.59
C CYS A 109 7.53 -5.65 2.33
N GLY A 110 7.57 -5.86 3.66
CA GLY A 110 8.80 -5.71 4.45
C GLY A 110 9.89 -6.70 4.04
N ILE A 111 9.53 -7.98 3.84
CA ILE A 111 10.47 -9.00 3.35
C ILE A 111 11.02 -8.63 1.97
N ALA A 112 10.17 -8.16 1.06
CA ALA A 112 10.60 -7.72 -0.27
C ALA A 112 11.63 -6.58 -0.19
N GLY A 113 11.46 -5.63 0.75
CA GLY A 113 12.44 -4.56 1.00
C GLY A 113 13.80 -5.05 1.50
N ILE A 114 13.81 -6.06 2.39
CA ILE A 114 15.04 -6.71 2.86
C ILE A 114 15.73 -7.42 1.69
N ILE A 115 15.00 -8.21 0.90
CA ILE A 115 15.54 -8.91 -0.28
C ILE A 115 16.15 -7.91 -1.26
N ALA A 116 15.47 -6.80 -1.54
CA ALA A 116 15.98 -5.74 -2.42
C ALA A 116 17.28 -5.10 -1.87
N SER A 117 17.36 -4.89 -0.56
CA SER A 117 18.57 -4.34 0.08
C SER A 117 19.74 -5.31 0.07
N ILE A 118 19.48 -6.61 0.31
CA ILE A 118 20.50 -7.66 0.19
C ILE A 118 20.99 -7.77 -1.25
N LEU A 119 20.08 -7.75 -2.22
CA LEU A 119 20.44 -7.75 -3.64
C LEU A 119 21.33 -6.56 -3.98
N ARG A 120 21.04 -5.37 -3.43
CA ARG A 120 21.89 -4.18 -3.60
C ARG A 120 23.31 -4.37 -3.03
N ILE A 121 23.45 -5.04 -1.88
CA ILE A 121 24.76 -5.39 -1.30
C ILE A 121 25.50 -6.35 -2.23
N ILE A 122 24.86 -7.46 -2.64
CA ILE A 122 25.45 -8.46 -3.52
C ILE A 122 25.93 -7.81 -4.82
N THR A 123 25.08 -6.99 -5.42
CA THR A 123 25.37 -6.24 -6.65
C THR A 123 26.64 -5.41 -6.50
N LYS A 124 26.74 -4.63 -5.42
CA LYS A 124 27.89 -3.75 -5.18
C LYS A 124 29.19 -4.54 -4.99
N VAL A 125 29.14 -5.69 -4.31
CA VAL A 125 30.33 -6.55 -4.11
C VAL A 125 30.73 -7.25 -5.41
N ALA A 126 29.75 -7.80 -6.13
CA ALA A 126 29.99 -8.58 -7.33
C ALA A 126 30.44 -7.73 -8.53
N MET A 127 30.14 -6.43 -8.53
CA MET A 127 30.39 -5.54 -9.67
C MET A 127 31.18 -4.27 -9.30
N PRO A 128 32.49 -4.36 -9.02
CA PRO A 128 33.34 -3.20 -8.73
C PRO A 128 33.70 -2.36 -9.98
N SER A 129 33.53 -2.90 -11.20
CA SER A 129 34.02 -2.31 -12.46
C SER A 129 32.97 -2.34 -13.58
N THR A 130 32.73 -1.16 -14.17
CA THR A 130 31.71 -0.75 -15.15
C THR A 130 31.76 -1.39 -16.55
N LYS A 131 32.46 -2.52 -16.76
CA LYS A 131 32.68 -3.07 -18.12
C LYS A 131 31.55 -3.96 -18.67
N ASP A 132 30.61 -4.43 -17.85
CA ASP A 132 29.49 -5.31 -18.26
C ASP A 132 28.10 -4.77 -17.80
N ASN A 133 27.90 -3.45 -17.85
CA ASN A 133 26.64 -2.81 -17.42
C ASN A 133 25.40 -3.27 -18.20
N GLU A 134 25.58 -3.68 -19.47
CA GLU A 134 24.49 -4.18 -20.31
C GLU A 134 23.98 -5.53 -19.83
N LYS A 135 24.86 -6.54 -19.71
CA LYS A 135 24.50 -7.89 -19.23
C LYS A 135 23.86 -7.87 -17.84
N THR A 136 24.37 -6.98 -17.00
CA THR A 136 23.86 -6.73 -15.65
C THR A 136 22.41 -6.23 -15.67
N SER A 137 22.10 -5.29 -16.55
CA SER A 137 20.74 -4.76 -16.71
C SER A 137 19.78 -5.86 -17.17
N PHE A 138 20.17 -6.66 -18.16
CA PHE A 138 19.40 -7.83 -18.59
C PHE A 138 19.09 -8.78 -17.41
N LEU A 139 20.09 -9.11 -16.60
CA LEU A 139 19.88 -9.99 -15.44
C LEU A 139 18.84 -9.44 -14.45
N TYR A 140 18.85 -8.14 -14.11
CA TYR A 140 17.84 -7.56 -13.21
C TYR A 140 16.43 -7.60 -13.77
N PHE A 141 16.27 -7.25 -15.05
CA PHE A 141 14.95 -7.22 -15.69
C PHE A 141 14.35 -8.61 -15.85
N PHE A 142 15.17 -9.61 -16.23
CA PHE A 142 14.74 -11.00 -16.30
C PHE A 142 14.45 -11.59 -14.91
N LEU A 143 15.28 -11.29 -13.91
CA LEU A 143 15.01 -11.71 -12.52
C LEU A 143 13.70 -11.12 -12.01
N GLY A 144 13.46 -9.82 -12.23
CA GLY A 144 12.21 -9.15 -11.87
C GLY A 144 11.00 -9.75 -12.58
N GLY A 145 11.10 -10.00 -13.89
CA GLY A 145 10.06 -10.70 -14.66
C GLY A 145 9.78 -12.11 -14.12
N GLY A 146 10.82 -12.87 -13.78
CA GLY A 146 10.70 -14.20 -13.18
C GLY A 146 9.98 -14.18 -11.84
N VAL A 147 10.27 -13.19 -10.97
CA VAL A 147 9.56 -13.00 -9.71
C VAL A 147 8.08 -12.70 -9.95
N LEU A 148 7.73 -11.86 -10.92
CA LEU A 148 6.33 -11.58 -11.25
C LEU A 148 5.57 -12.82 -11.78
N LEU A 149 6.23 -13.65 -12.59
CA LEU A 149 5.65 -14.92 -13.04
C LEU A 149 5.43 -15.90 -11.87
N LEU A 150 6.38 -15.97 -10.93
CA LEU A 150 6.21 -16.74 -9.70
C LEU A 150 5.03 -16.22 -8.88
N CYS A 151 4.89 -14.89 -8.74
CA CYS A 151 3.72 -14.28 -8.09
C CYS A 151 2.41 -14.62 -8.80
N PHE A 152 2.40 -14.67 -10.13
CA PHE A 152 1.24 -15.10 -10.91
C PHE A 152 0.84 -16.54 -10.60
N VAL A 153 1.79 -17.48 -10.59
CA VAL A 153 1.53 -18.88 -10.24
C VAL A 153 1.04 -18.99 -8.79
N ALA A 154 1.69 -18.30 -7.85
CA ALA A 154 1.27 -18.27 -6.45
C ALA A 154 -0.16 -17.74 -6.27
N TYR A 155 -0.55 -16.72 -7.03
CA TYR A 155 -1.92 -16.21 -7.03
C TYR A 155 -2.93 -17.23 -7.59
N GLN A 156 -2.59 -17.97 -8.65
CA GLN A 156 -3.47 -19.05 -9.13
C GLN A 156 -3.67 -20.13 -8.06
N ILE A 157 -2.61 -20.49 -7.33
CA ILE A 157 -2.70 -21.45 -6.22
C ILE A 157 -3.59 -20.88 -5.11
N LEU A 158 -3.42 -19.61 -4.74
CA LEU A 158 -4.22 -18.92 -3.73
C LEU A 158 -5.72 -18.99 -4.03
N LEU A 159 -6.11 -18.75 -5.29
CA LEU A 159 -7.52 -18.82 -5.72
C LEU A 159 -8.11 -20.24 -5.68
N ARG A 160 -7.26 -21.28 -5.74
CA ARG A 160 -7.68 -22.68 -5.66
C ARG A 160 -7.86 -23.19 -4.23
N LEU A 161 -7.35 -22.46 -3.23
CA LEU A 161 -7.52 -22.86 -1.82
C LEU A 161 -8.99 -22.82 -1.40
N ALA A 162 -9.42 -23.84 -0.65
CA ALA A 162 -10.79 -23.95 -0.15
C ALA A 162 -11.20 -22.74 0.72
N PHE A 163 -10.26 -22.24 1.53
CA PHE A 163 -10.47 -21.07 2.38
C PHE A 163 -10.80 -19.81 1.56
N THR A 164 -9.97 -19.48 0.55
CA THR A 164 -10.19 -18.34 -0.34
C THR A 164 -11.56 -18.42 -1.02
N ARG A 165 -11.91 -19.60 -1.54
CA ARG A 165 -13.22 -19.84 -2.18
C ARG A 165 -14.37 -19.66 -1.19
N HIS A 166 -14.21 -20.08 0.06
CA HIS A 166 -15.22 -19.90 1.10
C HIS A 166 -15.44 -18.41 1.42
N CYS A 167 -14.38 -17.64 1.69
CA CYS A 167 -14.49 -16.20 1.96
C CYS A 167 -15.09 -15.43 0.78
N MET A 168 -14.64 -15.71 -0.46
CA MET A 168 -15.19 -15.07 -1.66
C MET A 168 -16.66 -15.45 -1.88
N ARG A 169 -17.05 -16.71 -1.62
CA ARG A 169 -18.44 -17.15 -1.74
C ARG A 169 -19.32 -16.51 -0.66
N ASN A 170 -18.85 -16.39 0.58
CA ASN A 170 -19.59 -15.68 1.63
C ASN A 170 -19.79 -14.21 1.26
N TYR A 171 -18.75 -13.53 0.77
CA TYR A 171 -18.88 -12.15 0.27
C TYR A 171 -19.90 -12.04 -0.89
N ASN A 172 -19.82 -12.93 -1.88
CA ASN A 172 -20.78 -12.97 -2.98
C ASN A 172 -22.20 -13.31 -2.49
N ASN A 173 -22.35 -14.15 -1.46
CA ASN A 173 -23.64 -14.48 -0.88
C ASN A 173 -24.19 -13.36 0.00
N THR A 174 -23.37 -12.57 0.69
CA THR A 174 -23.84 -11.36 1.38
C THR A 174 -24.25 -10.30 0.35
N LYS A 175 -23.51 -10.22 -0.76
CA LYS A 175 -23.85 -9.38 -1.91
C LYS A 175 -25.13 -9.84 -2.61
N ASN A 176 -25.36 -11.15 -2.71
CA ASN A 176 -26.49 -11.74 -3.44
C ASN A 176 -27.69 -12.12 -2.56
N GLY A 177 -27.52 -12.34 -1.27
CA GLY A 177 -28.58 -12.73 -0.32
C GLY A 177 -29.51 -11.57 0.03
N SER A 178 -29.05 -10.34 -0.18
CA SER A 178 -29.91 -9.15 -0.23
C SER A 178 -30.75 -9.04 -1.51
N ILE A 179 -30.65 -9.97 -2.48
CA ILE A 179 -31.41 -9.93 -3.75
C ILE A 179 -32.83 -10.50 -3.61
N ASN A 180 -33.13 -11.28 -2.56
CA ASN A 180 -34.45 -11.90 -2.37
C ASN A 180 -35.47 -11.00 -1.63
N GLY A 181 -35.13 -9.75 -1.36
CA GLY A 181 -36.05 -8.71 -0.89
C GLY A 181 -35.86 -7.46 -1.74
N VAL A 182 -36.96 -6.88 -2.21
CA VAL A 182 -37.01 -5.73 -3.11
C VAL A 182 -36.20 -4.55 -2.55
N GLU A 183 -34.97 -4.32 -3.04
CA GLU A 183 -34.36 -3.01 -3.32
C GLU A 183 -32.91 -3.14 -3.83
N SER A 184 -32.62 -2.36 -4.88
CA SER A 184 -31.31 -1.85 -5.34
C SER A 184 -30.04 -2.62 -4.95
N LYS A 185 -29.31 -3.09 -5.98
CA LYS A 185 -27.86 -3.42 -5.93
C LYS A 185 -27.17 -2.44 -4.96
N ARG A 186 -26.79 -2.88 -3.75
CA ARG A 186 -26.24 -1.98 -2.71
C ARG A 186 -24.95 -1.33 -3.22
N GLU A 187 -25.12 -0.17 -3.83
CA GLU A 187 -24.03 0.59 -4.39
C GLU A 187 -23.25 1.23 -3.24
N VAL A 188 -21.93 1.05 -3.27
CA VAL A 188 -21.06 1.60 -2.24
C VAL A 188 -20.92 3.11 -2.50
N SER A 189 -21.42 3.90 -1.55
CA SER A 189 -21.22 5.35 -1.57
C SER A 189 -19.84 5.68 -1.01
N ILE A 190 -18.93 6.16 -1.86
CA ILE A 190 -17.54 6.48 -1.48
C ILE A 190 -17.51 7.52 -0.36
N LYS A 191 -18.41 8.51 -0.39
CA LYS A 191 -18.47 9.57 0.64
C LYS A 191 -18.81 8.99 2.03
N VAL A 192 -19.76 8.07 2.09
CA VAL A 192 -20.16 7.40 3.34
C VAL A 192 -19.03 6.51 3.84
N LEU A 193 -18.44 5.71 2.93
CA LEU A 193 -17.30 4.86 3.24
C LEU A 193 -16.12 5.65 3.79
N LEU A 194 -15.74 6.74 3.11
CA LEU A 194 -14.64 7.60 3.52
C LEU A 194 -14.90 8.18 4.91
N ARG A 195 -16.15 8.59 5.20
CA ARG A 195 -16.53 9.04 6.55
C ARG A 195 -16.41 7.94 7.61
N LYS A 196 -16.58 6.66 7.28
CA LYS A 196 -16.39 5.54 8.23
C LYS A 196 -14.90 5.32 8.55
N VAL A 197 -14.03 5.43 7.55
CA VAL A 197 -12.61 5.04 7.67
C VAL A 197 -11.61 6.20 7.65
N TRP A 198 -12.09 7.44 7.72
CA TRP A 198 -11.24 8.63 7.57
C TRP A 198 -10.08 8.69 8.57
N ARG A 199 -10.26 8.18 9.80
CA ARG A 199 -9.21 8.17 10.82
C ARG A 199 -8.07 7.23 10.40
N GLU A 200 -8.41 6.02 9.95
CA GLU A 200 -7.44 5.05 9.46
C GLU A 200 -6.75 5.54 8.19
N ALA A 201 -7.51 6.13 7.27
CA ALA A 201 -6.98 6.73 6.05
C ALA A 201 -5.99 7.86 6.37
N PHE A 202 -6.31 8.73 7.32
CA PHE A 202 -5.43 9.80 7.79
C PHE A 202 -4.16 9.26 8.45
N VAL A 203 -4.28 8.21 9.29
CA VAL A 203 -3.13 7.55 9.90
C VAL A 203 -2.20 6.96 8.84
N VAL A 204 -2.74 6.22 7.88
CA VAL A 204 -1.94 5.67 6.77
C VAL A 204 -1.26 6.81 6.02
N PHE A 205 -2.00 7.85 5.64
CA PHE A 205 -1.46 8.99 4.93
C PHE A 205 -0.29 9.63 5.69
N ILE A 206 -0.45 10.00 6.95
CA ILE A 206 0.60 10.72 7.70
C ILE A 206 1.83 9.85 7.96
N VAL A 207 1.64 8.54 8.21
CA VAL A 207 2.74 7.58 8.40
C VAL A 207 3.60 7.51 7.16
N PHE A 208 2.99 7.27 5.99
CA PHE A 208 3.71 7.13 4.73
C PHE A 208 4.22 8.46 4.18
N PHE A 209 3.47 9.55 4.36
CA PHE A 209 3.94 10.91 4.05
C PHE A 209 5.24 11.22 4.80
N THR A 210 5.25 11.05 6.12
CA THR A 210 6.45 11.28 6.94
C THR A 210 7.61 10.40 6.47
N THR A 211 7.33 9.12 6.19
CA THR A 211 8.36 8.18 5.77
C THR A 211 8.99 8.56 4.45
N LEU A 212 8.18 8.82 3.43
CA LEU A 212 8.64 9.03 2.06
C LEU A 212 9.21 10.43 1.86
N SER A 213 8.81 11.38 2.71
CA SER A 213 9.44 12.69 2.77
C SER A 213 10.89 12.64 3.24
N LEU A 214 11.19 11.71 4.14
CA LEU A 214 12.52 11.59 4.75
C LEU A 214 13.36 10.53 4.05
N PHE A 215 12.76 9.39 3.69
CA PHE A 215 13.43 8.25 3.10
C PHE A 215 12.99 7.98 1.65
N PRO A 216 13.92 7.81 0.70
CA PRO A 216 15.37 7.82 0.88
C PRO A 216 16.00 9.22 0.82
N GLY A 217 15.28 10.26 0.40
CA GLY A 217 15.84 11.58 0.04
C GLY A 217 16.70 12.23 1.14
N VAL A 218 16.09 12.64 2.25
CA VAL A 218 16.80 13.30 3.37
C VAL A 218 17.77 12.34 4.05
N THR A 219 17.37 11.08 4.26
CA THR A 219 18.24 10.06 4.88
C THR A 219 19.49 9.76 4.06
N GLY A 220 19.42 9.93 2.74
CA GLY A 220 20.54 9.78 1.81
C GLY A 220 21.59 10.89 1.95
N LEU A 221 21.22 12.03 2.53
CA LEU A 221 22.12 13.15 2.80
C LEU A 221 22.88 12.99 4.13
N VAL A 222 22.49 12.03 4.97
CA VAL A 222 23.19 11.75 6.23
C VAL A 222 24.59 11.22 5.90
N GLN A 223 25.61 11.92 6.35
CA GLN A 223 27.00 11.53 6.10
C GLN A 223 27.53 10.66 7.23
N THR A 224 28.47 9.78 6.89
CA THR A 224 29.16 9.00 7.91
C THR A 224 30.06 9.90 8.76
N ILE A 225 30.02 9.67 10.08
CA ILE A 225 30.92 10.33 11.03
C ILE A 225 32.00 9.30 11.37
N ASN A 226 33.21 9.49 10.82
CA ASN A 226 34.40 8.71 11.14
C ASN A 226 34.37 7.20 10.81
N SER A 227 33.77 6.77 9.68
CA SER A 227 33.87 5.36 9.25
C SER A 227 34.91 5.14 8.14
N SER A 228 35.75 4.13 8.28
CA SER A 228 36.65 3.65 7.21
C SER A 228 35.91 3.02 6.01
N LEU A 229 34.63 2.65 6.17
CA LEU A 229 33.82 1.99 5.13
C LEU A 229 33.40 2.91 3.97
N GLY A 230 33.56 4.23 4.08
CA GLY A 230 33.10 5.20 3.07
C GLY A 230 31.58 5.41 3.05
N ASN A 231 31.15 6.55 2.50
CA ASN A 231 29.74 6.99 2.53
C ASN A 231 28.78 6.02 1.80
N ASP A 232 29.21 5.40 0.70
CA ASP A 232 28.34 4.52 -0.08
C ASP A 232 27.97 3.24 0.68
N TRP A 233 28.88 2.69 1.48
CA TRP A 233 28.61 1.50 2.30
C TRP A 233 27.77 1.86 3.52
N PHE A 234 28.05 3.01 4.13
CA PHE A 234 27.21 3.56 5.18
C PHE A 234 25.75 3.65 4.72
N GLN A 235 25.49 4.26 3.56
CA GLN A 235 24.14 4.41 3.03
C GLN A 235 23.42 3.08 2.76
N ILE A 236 24.14 2.07 2.26
CA ILE A 236 23.55 0.74 2.01
C ILE A 236 23.16 0.06 3.32
N ILE A 237 24.02 0.11 4.34
CA ILE A 237 23.75 -0.48 5.65
C ILE A 237 22.64 0.32 6.36
N PHE A 238 22.60 1.63 6.18
CA PHE A 238 21.56 2.51 6.72
C PHE A 238 20.17 2.20 6.14
N VAL A 239 20.08 2.00 4.82
CA VAL A 239 18.88 1.51 4.14
C VAL A 239 18.49 0.11 4.62
N LEU A 240 19.46 -0.80 4.77
CA LEU A 240 19.18 -2.15 5.29
C LEU A 240 18.59 -2.09 6.71
N SER A 241 19.13 -1.24 7.59
CA SER A 241 18.60 -1.02 8.94
C SER A 241 17.14 -0.57 8.91
N PHE A 242 16.78 0.30 7.96
CA PHE A 242 15.38 0.68 7.75
C PHE A 242 14.54 -0.52 7.30
N MET A 243 14.99 -1.29 6.32
CA MET A 243 14.18 -2.43 5.83
C MET A 243 13.97 -3.50 6.90
N ILE A 244 14.97 -3.75 7.75
CA ILE A 244 14.85 -4.67 8.90
C ILE A 244 13.84 -4.12 9.92
N GLY A 245 13.99 -2.85 10.31
CA GLY A 245 13.07 -2.22 11.26
C GLY A 245 11.63 -2.19 10.75
N ASP A 246 11.43 -1.81 9.49
CA ASP A 246 10.11 -1.79 8.85
C ASP A 246 9.48 -3.19 8.82
N TYR A 247 10.23 -4.22 8.41
CA TYR A 247 9.74 -5.60 8.45
C TYR A 247 9.31 -6.03 9.86
N ILE A 248 10.16 -5.83 10.88
CA ILE A 248 9.83 -6.15 12.27
C ILE A 248 8.55 -5.42 12.69
N GLY A 249 8.44 -4.13 12.34
CA GLY A 249 7.27 -3.31 12.62
C GLY A 249 6.00 -3.86 11.97
N ARG A 250 6.07 -4.30 10.72
CA ARG A 250 4.92 -4.89 10.00
C ARG A 250 4.52 -6.25 10.53
N THR A 251 5.45 -7.03 11.05
CA THR A 251 5.17 -8.37 11.60
C THR A 251 4.68 -8.30 13.05
N ALA A 252 5.09 -7.29 13.82
CA ALA A 252 4.77 -7.15 15.23
C ALA A 252 3.27 -7.24 15.61
N PRO A 253 2.29 -6.73 14.81
CA PRO A 253 0.87 -6.88 15.11
C PRO A 253 0.37 -8.32 15.21
N LYS A 254 1.13 -9.31 14.70
CA LYS A 254 0.82 -10.74 14.88
C LYS A 254 1.00 -11.19 16.33
N TRP A 255 1.90 -10.55 17.07
CA TRP A 255 2.22 -10.91 18.45
C TRP A 255 1.65 -9.92 19.46
N ILE A 256 1.73 -8.61 19.16
CA ILE A 256 1.39 -7.55 20.10
C ILE A 256 0.67 -6.40 19.39
N ILE A 257 -0.54 -6.09 19.84
CA ILE A 257 -1.34 -4.93 19.41
C ILE A 257 -1.40 -3.94 20.58
N LEU A 258 -0.58 -2.90 20.52
CA LEU A 258 -0.44 -1.87 21.56
C LEU A 258 -1.46 -0.73 21.40
N PHE A 259 -1.83 -0.41 20.15
CA PHE A 259 -2.72 0.70 19.83
C PHE A 259 -4.05 0.20 19.29
N THR A 260 -5.12 0.84 19.74
CA THR A 260 -6.48 0.62 19.25
C THR A 260 -6.80 1.60 18.11
N PRO A 261 -7.87 1.36 17.32
CA PRO A 261 -8.29 2.27 16.25
C PRO A 261 -8.52 3.73 16.72
N ASN A 262 -8.84 3.93 18.00
CA ASN A 262 -9.09 5.26 18.56
C ASN A 262 -7.82 6.04 18.90
N ASN A 263 -6.70 5.33 19.18
CA ASN A 263 -5.48 5.94 19.70
C ASN A 263 -4.32 5.89 18.68
N LEU A 264 -4.46 5.13 17.58
CA LEU A 264 -3.39 4.92 16.59
C LEU A 264 -2.92 6.21 15.90
N TRP A 265 -3.75 7.26 15.87
CA TRP A 265 -3.35 8.56 15.32
C TRP A 265 -2.28 9.28 16.15
N ILE A 266 -2.20 9.01 17.45
CA ILE A 266 -1.22 9.64 18.35
C ILE A 266 0.22 9.28 17.93
N PRO A 267 0.61 8.00 17.87
CA PRO A 267 1.96 7.64 17.43
C PRO A 267 2.18 8.01 15.96
N ALA A 268 1.13 8.03 15.12
CA ALA A 268 1.24 8.42 13.71
C ALA A 268 1.63 9.90 13.53
N VAL A 269 0.99 10.81 14.27
CA VAL A 269 1.32 12.24 14.25
C VAL A 269 2.66 12.50 14.95
N LEU A 270 2.96 11.77 16.03
CA LEU A 270 4.25 11.87 16.73
C LEU A 270 5.44 11.59 15.79
N ARG A 271 5.26 10.80 14.72
CA ARG A 271 6.30 10.58 13.70
C ARG A 271 6.81 11.87 13.06
N LEU A 272 6.04 12.97 13.07
CA LEU A 272 6.51 14.25 12.53
C LEU A 272 7.77 14.77 13.24
N VAL A 273 8.04 14.30 14.47
CA VAL A 273 9.31 14.57 15.17
C VAL A 273 10.55 14.06 14.42
N PHE A 274 10.39 13.09 13.51
CA PHE A 274 11.52 12.61 12.70
C PHE A 274 12.04 13.65 11.72
N PHE A 275 11.25 14.64 11.30
CA PHE A 275 11.72 15.74 10.45
C PHE A 275 12.87 16.53 11.10
N PRO A 276 12.70 17.14 12.29
CA PRO A 276 13.80 17.82 12.95
C PRO A 276 14.94 16.86 13.33
N LEU A 277 14.64 15.61 13.75
CA LEU A 277 15.69 14.64 14.08
C LEU A 277 16.61 14.35 12.90
N PHE A 278 16.08 14.08 11.71
CA PHE A 278 16.91 13.85 10.52
C PHE A 278 17.58 15.13 10.01
N ALA A 279 16.97 16.31 10.19
CA ALA A 279 17.64 17.57 9.90
C ALA A 279 18.93 17.75 10.74
N PHE A 280 18.89 17.37 12.03
CA PHE A 280 20.08 17.35 12.90
C PHE A 280 21.08 16.23 12.53
N CYS A 281 20.63 15.10 11.99
CA CYS A 281 21.53 14.05 11.50
C CYS A 281 22.27 14.47 10.21
N VAL A 282 21.64 15.25 9.33
CA VAL A 282 22.25 15.76 8.08
C VAL A 282 23.29 16.83 8.37
N LYS A 283 23.01 17.76 9.30
CA LYS A 283 23.96 18.76 9.78
C LYS A 283 24.36 18.45 11.23
N PRO A 284 25.43 17.66 11.46
CA PRO A 284 25.79 17.16 12.79
C PRO A 284 26.38 18.27 13.69
N LEU A 285 25.52 19.18 14.16
CA LEU A 285 25.89 20.22 15.14
C LEU A 285 25.72 19.71 16.59
N LEU A 286 24.79 18.78 16.82
CA LEU A 286 24.44 18.24 18.15
C LEU A 286 24.73 16.74 18.30
N PHE A 287 24.50 15.94 17.26
CA PHE A 287 24.63 14.49 17.32
C PHE A 287 25.89 14.02 16.58
N ARG A 288 26.89 13.57 17.34
CA ARG A 288 28.18 13.11 16.81
C ARG A 288 28.44 11.61 17.07
N ASN A 289 27.37 10.82 17.09
CA ASN A 289 27.43 9.38 17.36
C ASN A 289 26.69 8.59 16.27
N ILE A 290 27.42 7.74 15.54
CA ILE A 290 26.88 6.92 14.45
C ILE A 290 25.83 5.90 14.93
N TYR A 291 25.96 5.37 16.15
CA TYR A 291 24.99 4.43 16.72
C TYR A 291 23.63 5.10 16.94
N LEU A 292 23.62 6.39 17.27
CA LEU A 292 22.39 7.16 17.40
C LEU A 292 21.66 7.30 16.06
N TYR A 293 22.39 7.44 14.96
CA TYR A 293 21.78 7.51 13.62
C TYR A 293 21.06 6.22 13.28
N PHE A 294 21.73 5.08 13.49
CA PHE A 294 21.13 3.76 13.29
C PHE A 294 19.93 3.52 14.21
N PHE A 295 20.02 3.95 15.48
CA PHE A 295 18.90 3.86 16.41
C PHE A 295 17.70 4.68 15.95
N ILE A 296 17.89 5.95 15.57
CA ILE A 296 16.83 6.80 15.03
C ILE A 296 16.21 6.17 13.78
N MET A 297 17.04 5.67 12.85
CA MET A 297 16.57 5.02 11.63
C MET A 297 15.76 3.75 11.91
N PHE A 298 16.21 2.92 12.84
CA PHE A 298 15.51 1.71 13.23
C PHE A 298 14.16 2.02 13.88
N VAL A 299 14.09 2.98 14.82
CA VAL A 299 12.82 3.37 15.45
C VAL A 299 11.87 4.01 14.43
N PHE A 300 12.38 4.87 13.54
CA PHE A 300 11.62 5.47 12.44
C PHE A 300 10.99 4.42 11.52
N ALA A 301 11.75 3.38 11.17
CA ALA A 301 11.30 2.27 10.35
C ALA A 301 10.34 1.34 11.09
N LEU A 302 10.65 0.97 12.33
CA LEU A 302 9.81 0.12 13.17
C LEU A 302 8.41 0.72 13.34
N THR A 303 8.36 2.01 13.69
CA THR A 303 7.09 2.72 13.84
C THR A 303 6.35 2.90 12.51
N ASN A 304 7.06 2.89 11.36
CA ASN A 304 6.44 2.98 10.04
C ASN A 304 5.67 1.69 9.75
N GLY A 305 6.39 0.57 9.82
CA GLY A 305 5.83 -0.74 9.59
C GLY A 305 4.68 -1.05 10.55
N TYR A 306 4.85 -0.71 11.83
CA TYR A 306 3.86 -0.99 12.86
C TYR A 306 2.57 -0.18 12.68
N CYS A 307 2.68 1.16 12.64
CA CYS A 307 1.50 2.02 12.56
C CYS A 307 0.78 1.86 11.21
N GLY A 308 1.55 1.76 10.11
CA GLY A 308 1.00 1.55 8.78
C GLY A 308 0.25 0.22 8.67
N THR A 309 0.81 -0.86 9.24
CA THR A 309 0.14 -2.18 9.20
C THR A 309 -1.12 -2.20 10.04
N LEU A 310 -1.09 -1.66 11.27
CA LEU A 310 -2.29 -1.58 12.11
C LEU A 310 -3.41 -0.80 11.44
N ALA A 311 -3.09 0.34 10.81
CA ALA A 311 -4.11 1.14 10.14
C ALA A 311 -4.73 0.41 8.95
N MET A 312 -3.91 -0.29 8.13
CA MET A 312 -4.39 -1.13 7.03
C MET A 312 -5.22 -2.33 7.52
N MET A 313 -4.91 -2.88 8.70
CA MET A 313 -5.68 -3.96 9.32
C MET A 313 -7.03 -3.47 9.88
N PHE A 314 -7.06 -2.28 10.50
CA PHE A 314 -8.27 -1.74 11.12
C PHE A 314 -9.26 -1.16 10.11
N GLY A 315 -8.82 -0.59 8.98
CA GLY A 315 -9.69 0.04 7.99
C GLY A 315 -10.88 -0.85 7.57
N PRO A 316 -10.63 -2.04 7.00
CA PRO A 316 -11.70 -2.95 6.58
C PRO A 316 -12.60 -3.47 7.71
N THR A 317 -12.13 -3.45 8.97
CA THR A 317 -12.94 -3.91 10.11
C THR A 317 -14.05 -2.94 10.51
N LYS A 318 -13.96 -1.69 10.06
CA LYS A 318 -14.98 -0.65 10.28
C LYS A 318 -16.04 -0.57 9.18
N ALA A 319 -15.83 -1.30 8.09
CA ALA A 319 -16.71 -1.30 6.93
C ALA A 319 -17.64 -2.51 6.97
N ASP A 320 -18.84 -2.34 6.40
CA ASP A 320 -19.78 -3.44 6.22
C ASP A 320 -19.21 -4.47 5.23
N ASP A 321 -19.64 -5.73 5.32
CA ASP A 321 -19.07 -6.81 4.50
C ASP A 321 -19.05 -6.53 2.99
N HIS A 322 -20.10 -5.86 2.49
CA HIS A 322 -20.22 -5.47 1.08
C HIS A 322 -19.32 -4.28 0.69
N GLU A 323 -18.81 -3.51 1.66
CA GLU A 323 -17.95 -2.35 1.46
C GLU A 323 -16.45 -2.67 1.67
N LYS A 324 -16.11 -3.83 2.23
CA LYS A 324 -14.74 -4.22 2.59
C LYS A 324 -13.75 -4.17 1.43
N GLU A 325 -14.16 -4.64 0.25
CA GLU A 325 -13.33 -4.58 -0.97
C GLU A 325 -12.95 -3.13 -1.31
N VAL A 326 -13.96 -2.25 -1.39
CA VAL A 326 -13.76 -0.83 -1.73
C VAL A 326 -12.95 -0.14 -0.63
N THR A 327 -13.16 -0.49 0.63
CA THR A 327 -12.38 0.02 1.77
C THR A 327 -10.90 -0.29 1.62
N GLY A 328 -10.56 -1.55 1.30
CA GLY A 328 -9.17 -1.94 1.07
C GLY A 328 -8.53 -1.13 -0.07
N ILE A 329 -9.26 -0.93 -1.16
CA ILE A 329 -8.80 -0.12 -2.30
C ILE A 329 -8.59 1.35 -1.88
N VAL A 330 -9.55 1.96 -1.18
CA VAL A 330 -9.45 3.35 -0.70
C VAL A 330 -8.27 3.50 0.27
N MET A 331 -8.09 2.58 1.21
CA MET A 331 -6.95 2.58 2.13
C MET A 331 -5.61 2.50 1.40
N SER A 332 -5.51 1.63 0.38
CA SER A 332 -4.31 1.54 -0.47
C SER A 332 -4.07 2.80 -1.30
N PHE A 333 -5.14 3.51 -1.69
CA PHE A 333 -5.02 4.80 -2.36
C PHE A 333 -4.40 5.85 -1.43
N PHE A 334 -4.87 5.97 -0.18
CA PHE A 334 -4.28 6.91 0.79
C PHE A 334 -2.82 6.58 1.13
N LEU A 335 -2.48 5.28 1.15
CA LEU A 335 -1.09 4.83 1.26
C LEU A 335 -0.24 5.36 0.11
N ASN A 336 -0.69 5.14 -1.14
CA ASN A 336 0.04 5.61 -2.34
C ASN A 336 0.01 7.14 -2.49
N PHE A 337 -1.03 7.82 -2.03
CA PHE A 337 -1.14 9.27 -2.09
C PHE A 337 -0.09 9.94 -1.18
N GLY A 338 0.23 9.32 -0.04
CA GLY A 338 1.38 9.72 0.78
C GLY A 338 2.71 9.74 -0.01
N ASN A 339 2.83 8.95 -1.09
CA ASN A 339 4.01 8.92 -1.95
C ASN A 339 4.14 10.16 -2.86
N PHE A 340 3.02 10.78 -3.26
CA PHE A 340 3.02 11.90 -4.22
C PHE A 340 3.30 13.26 -3.57
N GLY A 341 3.39 13.31 -2.24
CA GLY A 341 3.44 14.56 -1.47
C GLY A 341 4.69 15.43 -1.70
N ILE A 342 5.73 14.96 -2.39
CA ILE A 342 6.94 15.75 -2.63
C ILE A 342 7.47 15.54 -4.06
N PRO A 343 7.46 16.59 -4.91
CA PRO A 343 8.38 16.66 -6.04
C PRO A 343 9.78 16.92 -5.47
N PHE A 344 10.68 15.94 -5.57
CA PHE A 344 12.11 16.18 -5.38
C PHE A 344 12.75 16.52 -6.72
#